data_AF-A0A5N9H8X6-F1
#
_entry.id   AF-A0A5N9H8X6-F1
#
_cell.length_a   1.000
_cell.length_b   1.000
_cell.length_c   1.000
_cell.angle_alpha   90.00
_cell.angle_beta   90.00
_cell.angle_gamma   90.00
#
_symmetry.space_group_name_H-M   'P 1'
#
loop_
_entity.id
_entity.type
_entity.pdbx_description
1 polymer ?
#
loop_
_entity_poly.entity_id
_entity_poly.type
_entity_poly.pdbx_seq_one_letter_code
_entity_poly.pdbx_strand_id
1 'polypeptide(L)'
;MPAKFVMVQGTGSSVGKSVFVTALCRIFAQDGYRTAPFKSQNISLNAGVTPDGREMGRTQIVQAEAAGVASIVEMNPILLKPEADHRSQLVVMGRPAGNLASKAYASRRTRLWGTSTSALDTLSSQYDVVVEEGAGSPAEINLRKGAIVFMRSPST
;
A
#
# COMPACT_ATOMS: atom_id res chain seq x y z
N MET A 1 -10.28 -15.22 13.87
CA MET A 1 -11.23 -14.13 13.50
C MET A 1 -10.64 -13.41 12.29
N PRO A 2 -11.45 -12.85 11.37
CA PRO A 2 -10.91 -12.04 10.29
C PRO A 2 -10.19 -10.80 10.85
N ALA A 3 -9.11 -10.36 10.17
CA ALA A 3 -8.36 -9.19 10.58
C ALA A 3 -9.25 -7.96 10.74
N LYS A 4 -8.91 -7.09 11.70
CA LYS A 4 -9.50 -5.76 11.82
C LYS A 4 -8.73 -4.79 10.91
N PHE A 5 -9.45 -3.93 10.21
CA PHE A 5 -8.86 -2.94 9.32
C PHE A 5 -8.99 -1.54 9.92
N VAL A 6 -7.89 -0.79 9.94
CA VAL A 6 -7.88 0.62 10.35
C VAL A 6 -7.25 1.41 9.23
N MET A 7 -8.04 2.28 8.59
CA MET A 7 -7.58 3.10 7.48
C MET A 7 -7.29 4.53 7.91
N VAL A 8 -6.08 4.99 7.59
CA VAL A 8 -5.63 6.37 7.81
C VAL A 8 -5.77 7.16 6.52
N GLN A 9 -6.71 8.11 6.52
CA GLN A 9 -6.90 9.08 5.45
C GLN A 9 -6.37 10.45 5.90
N GLY A 10 -6.12 11.34 4.94
CA GLY A 10 -5.61 12.68 5.22
C GLY A 10 -6.25 13.70 4.29
N THR A 11 -6.20 14.99 4.64
CA THR A 11 -6.81 16.06 3.84
C THR A 11 -5.95 16.53 2.67
N GLY A 12 -4.70 16.04 2.59
CA GLY A 12 -3.74 16.34 1.52
C GLY A 12 -2.68 15.24 1.40
N SER A 13 -1.87 15.35 0.36
CA SER A 13 -0.56 14.68 0.33
C SER A 13 0.38 15.27 1.39
N SER A 14 1.32 14.47 1.91
CA SER A 14 2.34 14.91 2.89
C SER A 14 1.84 15.44 4.25
N VAL A 15 0.58 15.21 4.62
CA VAL A 15 0.03 15.62 5.95
C VAL A 15 0.43 14.70 7.12
N GLY A 16 1.46 13.86 6.95
CA GLY A 16 1.96 12.98 8.02
C GLY A 16 1.28 11.61 8.14
N LYS A 17 0.45 11.19 7.16
CA LYS A 17 -0.23 9.87 7.17
C LYS A 17 0.72 8.71 7.42
N SER A 18 1.86 8.68 6.72
CA SER A 18 2.80 7.57 6.83
C SER A 18 3.42 7.46 8.23
N VAL A 19 3.69 8.59 8.88
CA VAL A 19 4.18 8.62 10.26
C VAL A 19 3.09 8.11 11.21
N PHE A 20 1.84 8.54 11.01
CA PHE A 20 0.72 8.09 11.81
C PHE A 20 0.45 6.58 11.67
N VAL A 21 0.48 6.06 10.43
CA VAL A 21 0.40 4.61 10.17
C VAL A 21 1.55 3.86 10.84
N THR A 22 2.78 4.38 10.76
CA THR A 22 3.95 3.77 11.43
C THR A 22 3.76 3.72 12.95
N ALA A 23 3.23 4.78 13.55
CA ALA A 23 2.93 4.83 14.98
C ALA A 23 1.85 3.81 15.37
N LEU A 24 0.75 3.73 14.62
CA LEU A 24 -0.30 2.73 14.86
C LEU A 24 0.22 1.30 14.73
N CYS A 25 1.06 1.02 13.73
CA CYS A 25 1.73 -0.28 13.58
C CYS A 25 2.52 -0.65 14.84
N ARG A 26 3.29 0.31 15.40
CA ARG A 26 4.05 0.08 16.63
C ARG A 26 3.15 -0.13 17.85
N ILE A 27 2.12 0.71 18.03
CA ILE A 27 1.20 0.63 19.16
C ILE A 27 0.49 -0.74 19.16
N PHE A 28 -0.12 -1.14 18.06
CA PHE A 28 -0.83 -2.42 17.99
C PHE A 28 0.10 -3.62 18.19
N ALA A 29 1.33 -3.56 17.68
CA ALA A 29 2.32 -4.60 17.95
C ALA A 29 2.72 -4.67 19.44
N GLN A 30 2.86 -3.53 20.12
CA GLN A 30 3.14 -3.47 21.56
C GLN A 30 1.98 -3.96 22.42
N ASP A 31 0.74 -3.78 21.95
CA ASP A 31 -0.47 -4.32 22.57
C ASP A 31 -0.66 -5.83 22.31
N GLY A 32 0.26 -6.46 21.57
CA GLY A 32 0.28 -7.91 21.34
C GLY A 32 -0.45 -8.39 20.08
N TYR A 33 -0.92 -7.49 19.22
CA TYR A 33 -1.57 -7.86 17.95
C TYR A 33 -0.55 -8.13 16.84
N ARG A 34 -0.75 -9.19 16.06
CA ARG A 34 -0.02 -9.38 14.80
C ARG A 34 -0.49 -8.32 13.82
N THR A 35 0.32 -7.31 13.59
CA THR A 35 -0.06 -6.13 12.80
C THR A 35 0.70 -6.09 11.48
N ALA A 36 0.02 -5.73 10.39
CA ALA A 36 0.66 -5.47 9.11
C ALA A 36 0.26 -4.09 8.57
N PRO A 37 1.19 -3.33 7.99
CA PRO A 37 0.82 -2.17 7.19
C PRO A 37 0.31 -2.59 5.82
N PHE A 38 -0.52 -1.75 5.21
CA PHE A 38 -0.94 -1.93 3.83
C PHE A 38 -1.07 -0.60 3.10
N LYS A 39 -0.49 -0.54 1.91
CA LYS A 39 -0.73 0.52 0.94
C LYS A 39 -0.84 -0.09 -0.45
N SER A 40 -2.08 -0.19 -0.94
CA SER A 40 -2.40 -0.80 -2.23
C SER A 40 -1.52 -0.32 -3.38
N GLN A 41 -1.30 0.99 -3.43
CA GLN A 41 -0.48 1.67 -4.41
C GLN A 41 0.38 2.73 -3.75
N ASN A 42 1.68 2.65 -3.98
CA ASN A 42 2.64 3.69 -3.64
C ASN A 42 3.21 4.31 -4.92
N ILE A 43 3.51 5.61 -4.88
CA ILE A 43 4.21 6.34 -5.93
C ILE A 43 5.48 6.91 -5.31
N SER A 44 6.64 6.29 -5.60
CA SER A 44 7.90 6.65 -4.95
C SER A 44 9.09 6.16 -5.78
N LEU A 45 10.16 6.93 -5.81
CA LEU A 45 11.48 6.48 -6.26
C LEU A 45 12.29 5.81 -5.13
N ASN A 46 11.89 6.06 -3.88
CA ASN A 46 12.50 5.45 -2.71
C ASN A 46 11.87 4.08 -2.45
N ALA A 47 12.46 3.06 -3.07
CA ALA A 47 12.14 1.66 -2.88
C ALA A 47 13.21 0.97 -2.02
N GLY A 48 12.83 -0.14 -1.39
CA GLY A 48 13.75 -1.07 -0.76
C GLY A 48 13.47 -2.50 -1.21
N VAL A 49 14.22 -3.43 -0.62
CA VAL A 49 14.18 -4.85 -0.98
C VAL A 49 13.69 -5.64 0.22
N THR A 50 12.71 -6.52 0.01
CA THR A 50 12.23 -7.50 1.00
C THR A 50 13.30 -8.57 1.25
N PRO A 51 13.21 -9.35 2.34
CA PRO A 51 14.16 -10.44 2.59
C PRO A 51 14.27 -11.46 1.45
N ASP A 52 13.20 -11.65 0.65
CA ASP A 52 13.17 -12.54 -0.52
C ASP A 52 13.58 -11.86 -1.84
N GLY A 53 14.18 -10.67 -1.78
CA GLY A 53 14.77 -10.00 -2.95
C GLY A 53 13.78 -9.24 -3.83
N ARG A 54 12.55 -8.99 -3.37
CA ARG A 54 11.53 -8.27 -4.13
C ARG A 54 11.46 -6.80 -3.78
N GLU A 55 11.03 -5.97 -4.72
CA GLU A 55 10.99 -4.52 -4.57
C GLU A 55 9.69 -4.03 -3.92
N MET A 56 9.77 -3.12 -2.96
CA MET A 56 8.58 -2.44 -2.40
C MET A 56 8.92 -1.02 -1.91
N GLY A 57 7.92 -0.18 -1.69
CA GLY A 57 8.14 1.18 -1.18
C GLY A 57 8.82 1.18 0.20
N ARG A 58 9.86 2.01 0.37
CA ARG A 58 10.63 2.11 1.64
C ARG A 58 9.74 2.45 2.84
N THR A 59 8.71 3.26 2.62
CA THR A 59 7.72 3.61 3.66
C THR A 59 7.04 2.38 4.26
N GLN A 60 6.62 1.42 3.44
CA GLN A 60 5.96 0.22 3.94
C GLN A 60 6.93 -0.74 4.63
N ILE A 61 8.22 -0.72 4.24
CA ILE A 61 9.28 -1.45 4.97
C ILE A 61 9.41 -0.89 6.39
N VAL A 62 9.53 0.44 6.53
CA VAL A 62 9.61 1.09 7.85
C VAL A 62 8.38 0.80 8.71
N GLN A 63 7.18 0.79 8.09
CA GLN A 63 5.95 0.44 8.80
C GLN A 63 5.94 -1.03 9.26
N ALA A 64 6.48 -1.95 8.45
CA ALA A 64 6.60 -3.37 8.82
C ALA A 64 7.59 -3.56 9.98
N GLU A 65 8.73 -2.87 9.95
CA GLU A 65 9.69 -2.80 11.05
C GLU A 65 9.06 -2.25 12.34
N ALA A 66 8.21 -1.23 12.22
CA ALA A 66 7.46 -0.68 13.34
C ALA A 66 6.44 -1.69 13.91
N ALA A 67 5.81 -2.51 13.06
CA ALA A 67 4.95 -3.60 13.49
C ALA A 67 5.73 -4.84 14.00
N GLY A 68 7.06 -4.87 13.87
CA GLY A 68 7.89 -6.01 14.29
C GLY A 68 7.72 -7.26 13.41
N VAL A 69 7.36 -7.08 12.13
CA VAL A 69 7.10 -8.17 11.17
C VAL A 69 8.01 -8.05 9.96
N ALA A 70 8.26 -9.17 9.27
CA ALA A 70 9.04 -9.18 8.04
C ALA A 70 8.31 -8.37 6.95
N SER A 71 9.05 -7.56 6.20
CA SER A 71 8.51 -6.84 5.05
C SER A 71 8.22 -7.80 3.90
N ILE A 72 6.96 -7.83 3.45
CA ILE A 72 6.50 -8.65 2.32
C ILE A 72 5.76 -7.76 1.32
N VAL A 73 5.79 -8.16 0.04
CA VAL A 73 5.25 -7.34 -1.07
C VAL A 73 3.74 -7.15 -1.01
N GLU A 74 3.02 -8.00 -0.30
CA GLU A 74 1.58 -7.88 -0.06
C GLU A 74 1.24 -6.58 0.70
N MET A 75 2.19 -6.04 1.49
CA MET A 75 2.04 -4.76 2.18
C MET A 75 2.07 -3.56 1.22
N ASN A 76 2.69 -3.72 0.04
CA ASN A 76 2.70 -2.73 -1.03
C ASN A 76 2.70 -3.40 -2.42
N PRO A 77 1.56 -3.94 -2.87
CA PRO A 77 1.51 -4.83 -4.03
C PRO A 77 1.71 -4.09 -5.37
N ILE A 78 1.49 -2.77 -5.40
CA ILE A 78 1.71 -1.91 -6.55
C ILE A 78 2.63 -0.76 -6.16
N LEU A 79 3.75 -0.64 -6.87
CA LEU A 79 4.65 0.49 -6.77
C LEU A 79 4.80 1.13 -8.16
N LEU A 80 4.53 2.44 -8.23
CA LEU A 80 4.83 3.26 -9.39
C LEU A 80 6.08 4.07 -9.09
N LYS A 81 7.07 3.97 -9.97
CA LYS A 81 8.32 4.74 -9.91
C LYS A 81 8.27 5.80 -11.01
N PRO A 82 8.05 7.09 -10.69
CA PRO A 82 7.96 8.15 -11.68
C PRO A 82 9.19 8.20 -12.60
N GLU A 83 8.94 8.36 -13.90
CA GLU A 83 9.95 8.57 -14.94
C GLU A 83 9.67 9.91 -15.65
N ALA A 84 10.54 10.28 -16.60
CA ALA A 84 10.28 11.41 -17.50
C ALA A 84 9.01 11.20 -18.36
N ASP A 85 8.57 12.26 -19.05
CA ASP A 85 7.48 12.22 -20.04
C ASP A 85 6.13 11.69 -19.53
N HIS A 86 5.81 11.96 -18.25
CA HIS A 86 4.57 11.47 -17.61
C HIS A 86 4.43 9.95 -17.66
N ARG A 87 5.55 9.24 -17.49
CA ARG A 87 5.60 7.78 -17.36
C ARG A 87 5.94 7.37 -15.95
N SER A 88 5.68 6.11 -15.65
CA SER A 88 6.19 5.47 -14.44
C SER A 88 6.53 4.03 -14.74
N GLN A 89 7.65 3.54 -14.22
CA GLN A 89 7.89 2.11 -14.15
C GLN A 89 6.86 1.50 -13.17
N LEU A 90 6.17 0.45 -13.62
CA LEU A 90 5.23 -0.30 -12.81
C LEU A 90 5.96 -1.49 -12.20
N VAL A 91 5.85 -1.64 -10.90
CA VAL A 91 6.29 -2.82 -10.13
C VAL A 91 5.03 -3.46 -9.53
N VAL A 92 4.86 -4.76 -9.76
CA VAL A 92 3.71 -5.55 -9.27
C VAL A 92 4.23 -6.73 -8.48
N MET A 93 3.77 -6.88 -7.23
CA MET A 93 4.25 -7.91 -6.29
C MET A 93 5.79 -7.97 -6.22
N GLY A 94 6.39 -6.78 -6.23
CA GLY A 94 7.82 -6.52 -6.19
C GLY A 94 8.65 -6.99 -7.39
N ARG A 95 8.01 -7.15 -8.55
CA ARG A 95 8.70 -7.39 -9.84
C ARG A 95 8.35 -6.33 -10.87
N PRO A 96 9.31 -5.86 -11.69
CA PRO A 96 9.01 -4.97 -12.81
C PRO A 96 7.96 -5.57 -13.76
N ALA A 97 6.97 -4.76 -14.13
CA ALA A 97 5.83 -5.14 -14.98
C ALA A 97 5.64 -4.18 -16.17
N GLY A 98 6.74 -3.55 -16.60
CA GLY A 98 6.82 -2.60 -17.70
C GLY A 98 6.55 -1.16 -17.26
N ASN A 99 6.41 -0.26 -18.24
CA ASN A 99 6.18 1.16 -17.97
C ASN A 99 4.74 1.53 -18.32
N LEU A 100 4.20 2.48 -17.55
CA LEU A 100 2.87 3.02 -17.71
C LEU A 100 2.98 4.50 -18.07
N ALA A 101 2.51 4.87 -19.25
CA ALA A 101 2.11 6.25 -19.49
C ALA A 101 0.88 6.55 -18.62
N SER A 102 0.78 7.75 -18.05
CA SER A 102 -0.37 8.10 -17.17
C SER A 102 -1.74 7.81 -17.81
N LYS A 103 -1.86 7.98 -19.13
CA LYS A 103 -3.10 7.71 -19.90
C LYS A 103 -3.45 6.21 -20.00
N ALA A 104 -2.46 5.32 -19.91
CA ALA A 104 -2.66 3.87 -19.99
C ALA A 104 -2.99 3.23 -18.63
N TYR A 105 -3.02 4.03 -17.55
CA TYR A 105 -3.31 3.52 -16.21
C TYR A 105 -4.73 2.95 -16.11
N ALA A 106 -5.71 3.61 -16.74
CA ALA A 106 -7.11 3.21 -16.71
C ALA A 106 -7.35 1.79 -17.26
N SER A 107 -6.63 1.41 -18.33
CA SER A 107 -6.80 0.08 -18.95
C SER A 107 -6.24 -1.07 -18.10
N ARG A 108 -5.33 -0.79 -17.16
CA ARG A 108 -4.77 -1.79 -16.23
C ARG A 108 -5.46 -1.82 -14.87
N ARG A 109 -6.38 -0.90 -14.60
CA ARG A 109 -7.01 -0.71 -13.29
C ARG A 109 -7.67 -1.97 -12.75
N THR A 110 -8.43 -2.70 -13.56
CA THR A 110 -9.12 -3.93 -13.12
C THR A 110 -8.14 -5.02 -12.68
N ARG A 111 -7.06 -5.23 -13.44
CA ARG A 111 -6.03 -6.22 -13.11
C ARG A 111 -5.29 -5.84 -11.83
N LEU A 112 -4.87 -4.57 -11.73
CA LEU A 112 -4.16 -4.06 -10.57
C LEU A 112 -5.04 -4.09 -9.31
N TRP A 113 -6.34 -3.79 -9.46
CA TRP A 113 -7.32 -3.94 -8.38
C TRP A 113 -7.35 -5.38 -7.86
N GLY A 114 -7.44 -6.36 -8.76
CA GLY A 114 -7.39 -7.79 -8.40
C GLY A 114 -6.11 -8.16 -7.63
N THR A 115 -4.95 -7.64 -8.06
CA THR A 115 -3.69 -7.85 -7.33
C THR A 115 -3.74 -7.28 -5.92
N SER A 116 -4.23 -6.05 -5.75
CA SER A 116 -4.31 -5.44 -4.43
C SER A 116 -5.31 -6.14 -3.51
N THR A 117 -6.45 -6.62 -4.03
CA THR A 117 -7.42 -7.36 -3.22
C THR A 117 -6.86 -8.69 -2.76
N SER A 118 -6.18 -9.44 -3.64
CA SER A 118 -5.55 -10.71 -3.25
C SER A 118 -4.43 -10.52 -2.23
N ALA A 119 -3.66 -9.43 -2.32
CA ALA A 119 -2.68 -9.07 -1.31
C ALA A 119 -3.34 -8.76 0.04
N LEU A 120 -4.44 -7.99 0.03
CA LEU A 120 -5.19 -7.68 1.25
C LEU A 120 -5.82 -8.92 1.89
N ASP A 121 -6.37 -9.84 1.09
CA ASP A 121 -6.91 -11.12 1.56
C ASP A 121 -5.80 -11.97 2.22
N THR A 122 -4.60 -11.97 1.63
CA THR A 122 -3.43 -12.65 2.19
C THR A 122 -3.07 -12.08 3.56
N LEU A 123 -2.97 -10.75 3.69
CA LEU A 123 -2.71 -10.09 4.97
C LEU A 123 -3.82 -10.37 6.00
N SER A 124 -5.09 -10.31 5.57
CA SER A 124 -6.26 -10.59 6.41
C SER A 124 -6.24 -11.99 7.03
N SER A 125 -5.68 -12.97 6.31
CA SER A 125 -5.57 -14.34 6.78
C SER A 125 -4.42 -14.58 7.77
N GLN A 126 -3.43 -13.68 7.82
CA GLN A 126 -2.19 -13.87 8.57
C GLN A 126 -2.07 -12.96 9.80
N TYR A 127 -2.72 -11.80 9.78
CA TYR A 127 -2.59 -10.75 10.78
C TYR A 127 -3.91 -10.50 11.51
N ASP A 128 -3.82 -9.99 12.73
CA ASP A 128 -4.99 -9.63 13.54
C ASP A 128 -5.47 -8.20 13.20
N VAL A 129 -4.54 -7.31 12.85
CA VAL A 129 -4.81 -5.92 12.46
C VAL A 129 -4.06 -5.56 11.18
N VAL A 130 -4.74 -4.95 10.22
CA VAL A 130 -4.14 -4.35 9.03
C VAL A 130 -4.35 -2.84 9.07
N VAL A 131 -3.24 -2.09 9.10
CA VAL A 131 -3.25 -0.62 9.12
C VAL A 131 -3.05 -0.10 7.70
N GLU A 132 -4.12 0.45 7.12
CA GLU A 132 -4.14 0.88 5.73
C GLU A 132 -3.78 2.36 5.58
N GLU A 133 -2.78 2.67 4.76
CA GLU A 133 -2.41 4.03 4.42
C GLU A 133 -3.15 4.52 3.16
N GLY A 134 -4.12 5.40 3.34
CA GLY A 134 -4.86 6.05 2.25
C GLY A 134 -3.95 6.72 1.22
N ALA A 135 -4.36 6.68 -0.05
CA ALA A 135 -3.68 7.40 -1.12
C ALA A 135 -4.18 8.87 -1.15
N GLY A 136 -3.25 9.83 -1.02
CA GLY A 136 -3.53 11.27 -1.11
C GLY A 136 -4.65 11.75 -0.19
N SER A 137 -5.42 12.73 -0.65
CA SER A 137 -6.63 13.22 0.01
C SER A 137 -7.89 12.64 -0.64
N PRO A 138 -8.88 12.13 0.11
CA PRO A 138 -10.22 11.84 -0.41
C PRO A 138 -10.91 13.07 -1.07
N ALA A 139 -10.40 14.27 -0.79
CA ALA A 139 -10.85 15.55 -1.35
C ALA A 139 -10.04 16.01 -2.58
N GLU A 140 -8.93 15.36 -2.94
CA GLU A 140 -8.27 15.60 -4.22
C GLU A 140 -9.11 14.97 -5.34
N ILE A 141 -9.86 15.81 -6.06
CA ILE A 141 -10.78 15.43 -7.14
C ILE A 141 -10.09 14.53 -8.20
N ASN A 142 -8.78 14.70 -8.39
CA ASN A 142 -7.96 13.93 -9.32
C ASN A 142 -7.77 12.46 -8.93
N LEU A 143 -7.93 12.08 -7.65
CA LEU A 143 -7.79 10.69 -7.21
C LEU A 143 -9.08 9.88 -7.33
N ARG A 144 -10.25 10.54 -7.33
CA ARG A 144 -11.57 9.87 -7.43
C ARG A 144 -11.78 9.13 -8.75
N LYS A 145 -11.15 9.56 -9.84
CA LYS A 145 -11.37 8.98 -11.20
C LYS A 145 -10.37 7.91 -11.62
N GLY A 146 -9.43 7.50 -10.75
CA GLY A 146 -8.40 6.56 -11.21
C GLY A 146 -7.62 5.80 -10.15
N ALA A 147 -7.52 6.29 -8.92
CA ALA A 147 -6.68 5.65 -7.91
C ALA A 147 -7.29 4.33 -7.41
N ILE A 148 -6.44 3.31 -7.22
CA ILE A 148 -6.81 2.04 -6.56
C ILE A 148 -6.75 2.30 -5.06
N VAL A 149 -7.57 3.24 -4.59
CA VAL A 149 -7.70 3.54 -3.16
C VAL A 149 -8.77 2.60 -2.62
N PHE A 150 -8.39 1.81 -1.62
CA PHE A 150 -9.32 0.98 -0.89
C PHE A 150 -10.26 1.90 -0.09
N MET A 151 -11.56 1.63 -0.19
CA MET A 151 -12.57 1.97 0.81
C MET A 151 -13.51 0.77 0.96
N ARG A 152 -12.95 -0.45 0.94
CA ARG A 152 -13.77 -1.63 1.22
C ARG A 152 -13.73 -1.84 2.73
N SER A 153 -14.84 -1.52 3.40
CA SER A 153 -15.18 -2.21 4.64
C SER A 153 -15.27 -3.70 4.32
N PRO A 154 -14.66 -4.62 5.10
CA PRO A 154 -14.87 -6.04 4.89
C PRO A 154 -16.37 -6.29 4.79
N SER A 155 -16.79 -6.94 3.71
CA SER A 155 -18.16 -7.39 3.54
C SER A 155 -18.46 -8.33 4.71
N THR A 156 -19.43 -7.94 5.52
CA THR A 156 -20.20 -8.86 6.37
C THR A 156 -20.67 -10.06 5.57
#